data_AF-A0A059JCJ3-F1
#
_entry.id   AF-A0A059JCJ3-F1
#
_cell.length_a   1.000
_cell.length_b   1.000
_cell.length_c   1.000
_cell.angle_alpha   90.00
_cell.angle_beta   90.00
_cell.angle_gamma   90.00
#
_symmetry.space_group_name_H-M   'P 1'
#
loop_
_entity.id
_entity.type
_entity.pdbx_description
1 polymer ?
#
loop_
_entity_poly.entity_id
_entity_poly.type
_entity_poly.pdbx_seq_one_letter_code
_entity_poly.pdbx_strand_id
1 'polypeptide(L)'
;MAESVRGTCGQEGCRETRYYIENGLWFCRQGHQQQGQEVVVDDENFGGHGRTARRKKVQAERRSKTYHGSDAFQLFLEAYQLLLWKQCHALVHVKGLPSELEGIVKDLWILRLEKIYEGRDDIYTDDENSTQLFSSQTGVSSELDKEEYQYHKRKLSTSPRVIDSLALCYLGTLLLRLPVSIGYMQEWVAEDEIPFMRPLRFIPSDMKDRLPAIYHIAFDTKNLPVGDQIHRAVADLIMLYHREFSIEIPAINSSLLLFSYVKQLALPIEVYSAVKKLMKSVEFTYTFPKEITRRFHRIYLPEVQLMCLVIVATKLLFPFDNVKRYPWALNDPSIQVIDWEKWAEAQSAFDRRGISQGFLTNGAAMQATEMDAMEMTQQQLDEYMDWYDRLWVADKDAKASNPFAEMFPTTRAAATEMDNQARKTDDEAIVEKLQAVLSSLRVRRVVTEEEASRLMRPVPRPGCDYLRFRYEYQLPDIARNFYDTAAKTIGVSLETLVLAVYQTEGRIQVPKGKARNSK
;
A
#
# COMPACT_ATOMS: atom_id res chain seq x y z
N MET A 1 -72.31 14.43 -39.27
CA MET A 1 -71.45 14.67 -38.09
C MET A 1 -70.24 13.76 -38.24
N ALA A 2 -69.03 14.27 -37.98
CA ALA A 2 -67.83 13.44 -38.03
C ALA A 2 -67.81 12.53 -36.80
N GLU A 3 -67.97 11.22 -37.01
CA GLU A 3 -67.94 10.23 -35.93
C GLU A 3 -66.50 9.75 -35.72
N SER A 4 -66.05 9.70 -34.47
CA SER A 4 -64.76 9.11 -34.09
C SER A 4 -64.98 7.85 -33.25
N VAL A 5 -64.19 6.82 -33.49
CA VAL A 5 -64.23 5.59 -32.72
C VAL A 5 -63.37 5.78 -31.47
N ARG A 6 -63.98 5.58 -30.30
CA ARG A 6 -63.37 5.69 -28.96
C ARG A 6 -63.75 4.45 -28.12
N GLY A 7 -63.31 4.43 -26.86
CA GLY A 7 -63.67 3.38 -25.90
C GLY A 7 -65.19 3.28 -25.65
N THR A 8 -65.63 2.17 -25.06
CA THR A 8 -67.06 1.91 -24.77
C THR A 8 -67.65 2.96 -23.83
N CYS A 9 -68.89 3.36 -24.11
CA CYS A 9 -69.67 4.25 -23.23
C CYS A 9 -69.74 3.75 -21.79
N GLY A 10 -69.46 4.65 -20.83
CA GLY A 10 -69.40 4.34 -19.40
C GLY A 10 -70.77 4.33 -18.70
N GLN A 11 -71.87 4.46 -19.44
CA GLN A 11 -73.22 4.48 -18.90
C GLN A 11 -73.81 3.07 -18.87
N GLU A 12 -74.44 2.68 -17.75
CA GLU A 12 -74.92 1.31 -17.53
C GLU A 12 -75.84 0.84 -18.67
N GLY A 13 -75.44 -0.24 -19.35
CA GLY A 13 -76.18 -0.82 -20.47
C GLY A 13 -75.86 -0.29 -21.87
N CYS A 14 -74.99 0.73 -22.02
CA CYS A 14 -74.59 1.24 -23.34
C CYS A 14 -73.21 0.74 -23.76
N ARG A 15 -73.11 -0.05 -24.84
CA ARG A 15 -71.82 -0.56 -25.38
C ARG A 15 -71.34 0.16 -26.65
N GLU A 16 -71.88 1.34 -26.92
CA GLU A 16 -71.54 2.09 -28.12
C GLU A 16 -70.11 2.65 -28.04
N THR A 17 -69.38 2.58 -29.15
CA THR A 17 -67.97 3.00 -29.26
C THR A 17 -67.78 4.20 -30.20
N ARG A 18 -68.84 4.60 -30.91
CA ARG A 18 -68.81 5.75 -31.81
C ARG A 18 -69.36 6.99 -31.12
N TYR A 19 -68.59 8.07 -31.21
CA TYR A 19 -68.94 9.36 -30.62
C TYR A 19 -68.91 10.48 -31.65
N TYR A 20 -69.81 11.44 -31.51
CA TYR A 20 -69.83 12.70 -32.23
C TYR A 20 -69.69 13.87 -31.26
N ILE A 21 -69.21 15.01 -31.77
CA ILE A 21 -69.08 16.25 -31.02
C ILE A 21 -70.25 17.14 -31.37
N GLU A 22 -70.93 17.65 -30.35
CA GLU A 22 -71.95 18.69 -30.49
C GLU A 22 -71.70 19.72 -29.39
N ASN A 23 -71.56 20.99 -29.76
CA ASN A 23 -71.29 22.10 -28.83
C ASN A 23 -70.06 21.89 -27.90
N GLY A 24 -68.96 21.33 -28.42
CA GLY A 24 -67.71 21.14 -27.66
C GLY A 24 -67.72 19.97 -26.68
N LEU A 25 -68.82 19.21 -26.62
CA LEU A 25 -69.01 18.05 -25.75
C LEU A 25 -69.16 16.76 -26.59
N TRP A 26 -68.69 15.65 -26.04
CA TRP A 26 -68.74 14.34 -26.70
C TRP A 26 -70.01 13.58 -26.32
N PHE A 27 -70.73 13.12 -27.35
CA PHE A 27 -71.90 12.27 -27.22
C PHE A 27 -71.68 10.93 -27.92
N CYS A 28 -72.07 9.83 -27.29
CA CYS A 28 -72.11 8.55 -28.00
C CYS A 28 -73.24 8.58 -29.04
N ARG A 29 -73.21 7.68 -30.02
CA ARG A 29 -74.25 7.61 -31.06
C ARG A 29 -75.67 7.43 -30.51
N GLN A 30 -75.81 6.88 -29.30
CA GLN A 30 -77.09 6.72 -28.58
C GLN A 30 -77.49 7.96 -27.76
N GLY A 31 -76.73 9.07 -27.80
CA GLY A 31 -77.05 10.34 -27.16
C GLY A 31 -76.55 10.52 -25.73
N HIS A 32 -75.69 9.63 -25.22
CA HIS A 32 -75.12 9.74 -23.88
C HIS A 32 -73.90 10.67 -23.85
N GLN A 33 -73.92 11.66 -22.96
CA GLN A 33 -72.84 12.63 -22.78
C GLN A 33 -71.67 12.02 -21.99
N GLN A 34 -70.46 12.17 -22.50
CA GLN A 34 -69.24 11.79 -21.78
C GLN A 34 -68.85 12.90 -20.78
N GLN A 35 -68.87 12.60 -19.48
CA GLN A 35 -68.52 13.58 -18.43
C GLN A 35 -67.00 13.84 -18.39
N GLY A 36 -66.60 15.12 -18.36
CA GLY A 36 -65.23 15.55 -17.99
C GLY A 36 -64.26 15.98 -19.10
N GLN A 37 -64.70 16.13 -20.36
CA GLN A 37 -63.85 16.66 -21.44
C GLN A 37 -64.59 17.69 -22.30
N GLU A 38 -64.24 18.97 -22.13
CA GLU A 38 -64.53 20.02 -23.09
C GLU A 38 -63.40 20.12 -24.12
N VAL A 39 -63.77 20.24 -25.39
CA VAL A 39 -62.81 20.56 -26.46
C VAL A 39 -62.71 22.08 -26.55
N VAL A 40 -61.61 22.65 -26.04
CA VAL A 40 -61.26 24.03 -26.32
C VAL A 40 -60.82 24.10 -27.79
N VAL A 41 -61.62 24.76 -28.62
CA VAL A 41 -61.23 25.11 -29.98
C VAL A 41 -60.40 26.39 -29.87
N ASP A 42 -59.08 26.25 -30.01
CA ASP A 42 -58.19 27.40 -30.13
C ASP A 42 -58.43 28.01 -31.52
N ASP A 43 -58.97 29.23 -31.57
CA ASP A 43 -59.19 29.96 -32.82
C ASP A 43 -57.83 30.19 -33.51
N GLU A 44 -57.65 29.59 -34.70
CA GLU A 44 -56.39 29.52 -35.46
C GLU A 44 -55.88 30.87 -36.03
N ASN A 45 -56.13 32.03 -35.39
CA ASN A 45 -55.74 33.33 -35.95
C ASN A 45 -55.23 34.40 -34.98
N PHE A 46 -54.51 34.02 -33.92
CA PHE A 46 -53.76 35.00 -33.11
C PHE A 46 -52.23 34.83 -33.24
N GLY A 47 -51.61 35.65 -34.09
CA GLY A 47 -50.19 36.03 -33.95
C GLY A 47 -49.13 35.12 -34.58
N GLY A 48 -49.26 34.78 -35.87
CA GLY A 48 -48.26 34.05 -36.64
C GLY A 48 -46.97 34.81 -36.97
N HIS A 49 -46.34 35.53 -36.02
CA HIS A 49 -45.02 36.17 -36.19
C HIS A 49 -44.03 35.69 -35.14
N GLY A 50 -43.67 34.42 -35.24
CA GLY A 50 -42.52 33.85 -34.55
C GLY A 50 -42.15 32.55 -35.22
N ARG A 51 -41.09 32.54 -36.04
CA ARG A 51 -40.48 31.28 -36.48
C ARG A 51 -39.92 30.60 -35.24
N THR A 52 -40.66 29.67 -34.64
CA THR A 52 -40.12 28.72 -33.67
C THR A 52 -39.25 27.73 -34.43
N ALA A 53 -38.04 28.16 -34.76
CA ALA A 53 -36.96 27.25 -35.10
C ALA A 53 -36.68 26.46 -33.82
N ARG A 54 -37.16 25.21 -33.76
CA ARG A 54 -36.74 24.26 -32.75
C ARG A 54 -35.24 24.10 -32.94
N ARG A 55 -34.45 24.86 -32.18
CA ARG A 55 -32.99 24.75 -32.18
C ARG A 55 -32.72 23.33 -31.73
N LYS A 56 -32.43 22.44 -32.68
CA LYS A 56 -31.90 21.10 -32.40
C LYS A 56 -30.79 21.38 -31.41
N LYS A 57 -30.94 20.94 -30.15
CA LYS A 57 -29.86 21.01 -29.17
C LYS A 57 -28.71 20.34 -29.90
N VAL A 58 -27.71 21.13 -30.28
CA VAL A 58 -26.47 20.56 -30.80
C VAL A 58 -26.06 19.67 -29.64
N GLN A 59 -26.24 18.36 -29.78
CA GLN A 59 -25.52 17.42 -28.96
C GLN A 59 -24.10 17.79 -29.28
N ALA A 60 -23.49 18.62 -28.44
CA ALA A 60 -22.05 18.73 -28.43
C ALA A 60 -21.61 17.28 -28.38
N GLU A 61 -20.99 16.81 -29.46
CA GLU A 61 -20.39 15.50 -29.49
C GLU A 61 -19.60 15.41 -28.20
N ARG A 62 -20.10 14.62 -27.24
CA ARG A 62 -19.28 14.18 -26.14
C ARG A 62 -18.31 13.23 -26.81
N ARG A 63 -17.27 13.79 -27.47
CA ARG A 63 -16.08 13.04 -27.82
C ARG A 63 -15.70 12.38 -26.52
N SER A 64 -15.87 11.06 -26.42
CA SER A 64 -15.21 10.30 -25.39
C SER A 64 -13.74 10.65 -25.57
N LYS A 65 -13.21 11.47 -24.67
CA LYS A 65 -11.81 11.89 -24.69
C LYS A 65 -10.89 10.72 -24.33
N THR A 66 -11.45 9.57 -23.98
CA THR A 66 -10.73 8.36 -23.60
C THR A 66 -9.99 7.81 -24.79
N TYR A 67 -8.69 7.55 -24.62
CA TYR A 67 -7.90 6.84 -25.60
C TYR A 67 -8.26 5.35 -25.60
N HIS A 68 -8.03 4.72 -26.73
CA HIS A 68 -8.37 3.33 -26.98
C HIS A 68 -7.12 2.50 -27.29
N GLY A 69 -7.20 1.19 -27.12
CA GLY A 69 -6.17 0.25 -27.55
C GLY A 69 -4.74 0.57 -27.08
N SER A 70 -3.80 0.67 -28.02
CA SER A 70 -2.36 0.86 -27.75
C SER A 70 -2.02 2.25 -27.21
N ASP A 71 -2.76 3.29 -27.62
CA ASP A 71 -2.55 4.67 -27.18
C ASP A 71 -2.95 4.86 -25.72
N ALA A 72 -4.06 4.23 -25.30
CA ALA A 72 -4.44 4.20 -23.90
C ALA A 72 -3.40 3.48 -23.03
N PHE A 73 -2.81 2.41 -23.56
CA PHE A 73 -1.75 1.70 -22.86
C PHE A 73 -0.46 2.53 -22.75
N GLN A 74 -0.10 3.28 -23.79
CA GLN A 74 1.01 4.22 -23.74
C GLN A 74 0.77 5.31 -22.68
N LEU A 75 -0.42 5.90 -22.65
CA LEU A 75 -0.79 6.89 -21.64
C LEU A 75 -0.72 6.31 -20.22
N PHE A 76 -1.08 5.04 -20.03
CA PHE A 76 -0.89 4.33 -18.75
C PHE A 76 0.60 4.26 -18.35
N LEU A 77 1.50 3.96 -19.28
CA LEU A 77 2.94 3.91 -19.01
C LEU A 77 3.52 5.30 -18.70
N GLU A 78 3.05 6.34 -19.39
CA GLU A 78 3.44 7.74 -19.11
C GLU A 78 2.96 8.18 -17.71
N ALA A 79 1.73 7.81 -17.34
CA ALA A 79 1.21 8.03 -15.98
C ALA A 79 2.03 7.27 -14.92
N TYR A 80 2.45 6.03 -15.23
CA TYR A 80 3.31 5.25 -14.34
C TYR A 80 4.70 5.86 -14.18
N GLN A 81 5.28 6.39 -15.27
CA GLN A 81 6.56 7.11 -15.25
C GLN A 81 6.51 8.33 -14.34
N LEU A 82 5.43 9.10 -14.40
CA LEU A 82 5.24 10.26 -13.54
C LEU A 82 5.18 9.86 -12.06
N LEU A 83 4.50 8.75 -11.74
CA LEU A 83 4.49 8.21 -10.38
C LEU A 83 5.89 7.81 -9.92
N LEU A 84 6.62 7.03 -10.73
CA LEU A 84 7.96 6.56 -10.41
C LEU A 84 8.93 7.73 -10.21
N TRP A 85 8.85 8.75 -11.05
CA TRP A 85 9.63 9.97 -10.91
C TRP A 85 9.32 10.70 -9.61
N LYS A 86 8.03 10.88 -9.26
CA LYS A 86 7.64 11.53 -7.98
C LYS A 86 8.14 10.76 -6.76
N GLN A 87 8.11 9.43 -6.80
CA GLN A 87 8.67 8.59 -5.74
C GLN A 87 10.19 8.77 -5.61
N CYS A 88 10.92 8.76 -6.72
CA CYS A 88 12.38 9.00 -6.72
C CYS A 88 12.71 10.41 -6.23
N HIS A 89 11.96 11.42 -6.69
CA HIS A 89 12.13 12.80 -6.27
C HIS A 89 11.89 12.95 -4.76
N ALA A 90 10.85 12.30 -4.20
CA ALA A 90 10.63 12.29 -2.75
C ALA A 90 11.79 11.64 -1.99
N LEU A 91 12.29 10.50 -2.48
CA LEU A 91 13.44 9.82 -1.88
C LEU A 91 14.72 10.68 -1.87
N VAL A 92 14.99 11.42 -2.94
CA VAL A 92 16.18 12.29 -3.02
C VAL A 92 16.00 13.57 -2.20
N HIS A 93 14.89 14.30 -2.40
CA HIS A 93 14.71 15.63 -1.84
C HIS A 93 14.11 15.67 -0.44
N VAL A 94 13.22 14.73 -0.10
CA VAL A 94 12.58 14.67 1.23
C VAL A 94 13.42 13.80 2.17
N LYS A 95 13.91 12.66 1.69
CA LYS A 95 14.71 11.72 2.51
C LYS A 95 16.21 11.90 2.42
N GLY A 96 16.70 12.76 1.54
CA GLY A 96 18.12 13.07 1.42
C GLY A 96 18.96 11.93 0.85
N LEU A 97 18.36 11.02 0.07
CA LEU A 97 19.13 9.99 -0.64
C LEU A 97 19.95 10.60 -1.78
N PRO A 98 21.07 9.97 -2.18
CA PRO A 98 21.92 10.45 -3.27
C PRO A 98 21.16 10.62 -4.59
N SER A 99 21.50 11.68 -5.33
CA SER A 99 20.88 12.02 -6.63
C SER A 99 21.08 10.94 -7.70
N GLU A 100 22.14 10.14 -7.57
CA GLU A 100 22.46 9.01 -8.43
C GLU A 100 21.34 7.96 -8.46
N LEU A 101 20.49 7.92 -7.43
CA LEU A 101 19.34 7.02 -7.34
C LEU A 101 18.37 7.23 -8.52
N GLU A 102 18.11 8.48 -8.90
CA GLU A 102 17.18 8.79 -10.01
C GLU A 102 17.72 8.25 -11.33
N GLY A 103 19.04 8.38 -11.58
CA GLY A 103 19.69 7.84 -12.76
C GLY A 103 19.56 6.32 -12.86
N ILE A 104 19.84 5.61 -11.76
CA ILE A 104 19.77 4.14 -11.72
C ILE A 104 18.34 3.64 -11.93
N VAL A 105 17.35 4.24 -11.25
CA VAL A 105 15.95 3.84 -11.40
C VAL A 105 15.46 4.12 -12.81
N LYS A 106 15.88 5.23 -13.43
CA LYS A 106 15.60 5.55 -14.82
C LYS A 106 16.18 4.50 -15.77
N ASP A 107 17.44 4.10 -15.59
CA ASP A 107 18.09 3.09 -16.44
C ASP A 107 17.41 1.72 -16.31
N LEU A 108 17.08 1.30 -15.09
CA LEU A 108 16.30 0.08 -14.84
C LEU A 108 14.95 0.15 -15.55
N TRP A 109 14.26 1.28 -15.44
CA TRP A 109 12.96 1.48 -16.08
C TRP A 109 13.05 1.46 -17.61
N ILE A 110 14.11 2.04 -18.20
CA ILE A 110 14.35 1.98 -19.66
C ILE A 110 14.47 0.54 -20.14
N LEU A 111 15.28 -0.29 -19.45
CA LEU A 111 15.40 -1.72 -19.76
C LEU A 111 14.03 -2.42 -19.65
N ARG A 112 13.28 -2.10 -18.60
CA ARG A 112 11.93 -2.67 -18.41
C ARG A 112 10.99 -2.27 -19.54
N LEU A 113 11.03 -1.02 -20.01
CA LEU A 113 10.23 -0.53 -21.13
C LEU A 113 10.58 -1.26 -22.42
N GLU A 114 11.87 -1.43 -22.72
CA GLU A 114 12.32 -2.19 -23.90
C GLU A 114 11.64 -3.56 -23.93
N LYS A 115 11.62 -4.28 -22.80
CA LYS A 115 10.95 -5.58 -22.74
C LYS A 115 9.43 -5.52 -22.88
N ILE A 116 8.79 -4.46 -22.36
CA ILE A 116 7.35 -4.26 -22.50
C ILE A 116 7.01 -3.99 -23.98
N TYR A 117 7.85 -3.24 -24.69
CA TYR A 117 7.68 -2.94 -26.12
C TYR A 117 8.04 -4.12 -27.03
N GLU A 118 9.02 -4.96 -26.69
CA GLU A 118 9.32 -6.22 -27.41
C GLU A 118 8.11 -7.16 -27.47
N GLY A 119 7.24 -7.13 -26.45
CA GLY A 119 6.00 -7.91 -26.39
C GLY A 119 4.83 -7.31 -27.19
N ARG A 120 5.03 -6.21 -27.95
CA ARG A 120 4.03 -5.63 -28.87
C ARG A 120 4.01 -6.38 -30.20
N ASP A 121 3.48 -7.60 -30.21
CA ASP A 121 2.78 -8.08 -31.42
C ASP A 121 1.36 -7.46 -31.38
N ASP A 122 1.27 -6.18 -31.70
CA ASP A 122 0.00 -5.45 -31.68
C ASP A 122 -0.80 -5.77 -32.95
N ILE A 123 -1.67 -6.78 -32.87
CA ILE A 123 -2.71 -7.11 -33.87
C ILE A 123 -3.87 -6.07 -33.82
N TYR A 124 -3.82 -5.11 -32.89
CA TYR A 124 -4.80 -4.05 -32.77
C TYR A 124 -4.40 -2.88 -33.69
N THR A 125 -4.66 -3.04 -34.98
CA THR A 125 -4.71 -1.89 -35.89
C THR A 125 -5.95 -1.09 -35.53
N ASP A 126 -5.73 0.15 -35.08
CA ASP A 126 -6.78 1.15 -34.98
C ASP A 126 -7.30 1.37 -36.40
N ASP A 127 -8.38 0.67 -36.74
CA ASP A 127 -9.05 0.89 -38.00
C ASP A 127 -9.71 2.26 -37.83
N GLU A 128 -9.02 3.32 -38.28
CA GLU A 128 -9.45 4.73 -38.21
C GLU A 128 -10.87 4.95 -38.80
N ASN A 129 -11.43 3.93 -39.47
CA ASN A 129 -12.80 3.89 -39.98
C ASN A 129 -13.88 3.38 -39.00
N SER A 130 -13.52 2.81 -37.84
CA SER A 130 -14.51 2.26 -36.90
C SER A 130 -15.21 3.33 -36.04
N THR A 131 -14.64 4.53 -35.95
CA THR A 131 -15.21 5.67 -35.20
C THR A 131 -16.37 6.38 -35.90
N GLN A 132 -16.83 5.91 -37.06
CA GLN A 132 -18.01 6.47 -37.76
C GLN A 132 -19.22 5.53 -37.83
N LEU A 133 -19.30 4.50 -37.00
CA LEU A 133 -20.50 3.66 -36.94
C LEU A 133 -21.60 4.32 -36.10
N PHE A 134 -22.52 4.95 -36.83
CA PHE A 134 -23.81 5.48 -36.41
C PHE A 134 -24.43 4.75 -35.21
N SER A 135 -24.71 5.53 -34.15
CA SER A 135 -25.32 5.16 -32.86
C SER A 135 -26.78 4.67 -32.96
N SER A 136 -27.09 3.74 -33.86
CA SER A 136 -28.42 3.13 -33.99
C SER A 136 -28.42 1.59 -33.86
N GLN A 137 -27.31 0.97 -33.46
CA GLN A 137 -27.26 -0.46 -33.13
C GLN A 137 -26.70 -0.67 -31.71
N THR A 138 -27.59 -0.83 -30.73
CA THR A 138 -27.25 -0.99 -29.31
C THR A 138 -26.55 -2.32 -28.98
N GLY A 139 -26.54 -3.29 -29.88
CA GLY A 139 -25.88 -4.59 -29.67
C GLY A 139 -24.37 -4.59 -29.94
N VAL A 140 -23.90 -3.90 -30.99
CA VAL A 140 -22.51 -3.98 -31.47
C VAL A 140 -21.55 -3.20 -30.57
N SER A 141 -21.99 -2.06 -30.01
CA SER A 141 -21.19 -1.26 -29.05
C SER A 141 -20.79 -2.05 -27.78
N SER A 142 -21.68 -2.91 -27.26
CA SER A 142 -21.40 -3.68 -26.04
C SER A 142 -20.39 -4.80 -26.25
N GLU A 143 -20.24 -5.33 -27.46
CA GLU A 143 -19.25 -6.37 -27.78
C GLU A 143 -17.85 -5.77 -27.96
N LEU A 144 -17.75 -4.65 -28.68
CA LEU A 144 -16.50 -3.90 -28.85
C LEU A 144 -15.93 -3.42 -27.51
N ASP A 145 -16.77 -2.88 -26.62
CA ASP A 145 -16.35 -2.46 -25.28
C ASP A 145 -15.81 -3.63 -24.43
N LYS A 146 -16.33 -4.85 -24.62
CA LYS A 146 -15.86 -6.05 -23.92
C LYS A 146 -14.53 -6.54 -24.47
N GLU A 147 -14.34 -6.50 -25.79
CA GLU A 147 -13.09 -6.87 -26.45
C GLU A 147 -11.95 -5.91 -26.04
N GLU A 148 -12.23 -4.61 -26.01
CA GLU A 148 -11.27 -3.60 -25.54
C GLU A 148 -10.94 -3.78 -24.06
N TYR A 149 -11.93 -4.02 -23.20
CA TYR A 149 -11.69 -4.33 -21.80
C TYR A 149 -10.81 -5.58 -21.63
N GLN A 150 -11.04 -6.63 -22.43
CA GLN A 150 -10.22 -7.84 -22.42
C GLN A 150 -8.80 -7.58 -22.91
N TYR A 151 -8.62 -6.75 -23.94
CA TYR A 151 -7.31 -6.32 -24.42
C TYR A 151 -6.52 -5.62 -23.31
N HIS A 152 -7.10 -4.59 -22.69
CA HIS A 152 -6.43 -3.88 -21.61
C HIS A 152 -6.15 -4.78 -20.41
N LYS A 153 -7.08 -5.67 -20.04
CA LYS A 153 -6.87 -6.66 -18.97
C LYS A 153 -5.67 -7.58 -19.27
N ARG A 154 -5.52 -8.01 -20.52
CA ARG A 154 -4.36 -8.81 -20.95
C ARG A 154 -3.06 -8.02 -20.85
N LYS A 155 -3.04 -6.77 -21.33
CA LYS A 155 -1.87 -5.90 -21.23
C LYS A 155 -1.49 -5.60 -19.78
N LEU A 156 -2.47 -5.32 -18.91
CA LEU A 156 -2.24 -5.11 -17.48
C LEU A 156 -1.61 -6.33 -16.79
N SER A 157 -1.95 -7.55 -17.21
CA SER A 157 -1.35 -8.79 -16.68
C SER A 157 0.16 -8.88 -16.95
N THR A 158 0.63 -8.32 -18.08
CA THR A 158 2.05 -8.28 -18.45
C THR A 158 2.75 -6.99 -18.03
N SER A 159 1.98 -6.00 -17.57
CA SER A 159 2.46 -4.66 -17.22
C SER A 159 2.96 -4.59 -15.78
N PRO A 160 3.81 -3.59 -15.47
CA PRO A 160 4.22 -3.32 -14.10
C PRO A 160 3.02 -2.88 -13.26
N ARG A 161 2.93 -3.41 -12.04
CA ARG A 161 1.96 -3.02 -11.04
C ARG A 161 2.47 -1.80 -10.28
N VAL A 162 1.58 -1.06 -9.64
CA VAL A 162 1.96 0.10 -8.81
C VAL A 162 2.97 -0.30 -7.71
N ILE A 163 2.85 -1.47 -7.09
CA ILE A 163 3.83 -1.94 -6.09
C ILE A 163 5.24 -2.17 -6.68
N ASP A 164 5.32 -2.47 -7.98
CA ASP A 164 6.61 -2.65 -8.65
C ASP A 164 7.36 -1.32 -8.78
N SER A 165 6.69 -0.17 -8.66
CA SER A 165 7.34 1.17 -8.65
C SER A 165 8.18 1.37 -7.38
N LEU A 166 7.63 1.01 -6.21
CA LEU A 166 8.37 1.00 -4.95
C LEU A 166 9.50 -0.02 -4.98
N ALA A 167 9.26 -1.20 -5.56
CA ALA A 167 10.27 -2.24 -5.67
C ALA A 167 11.43 -1.82 -6.60
N LEU A 168 11.18 -1.06 -7.67
CA LEU A 168 12.22 -0.46 -8.51
C LEU A 168 13.03 0.58 -7.73
N CYS A 169 12.37 1.43 -6.94
CA CYS A 169 13.05 2.38 -6.07
C CYS A 169 13.98 1.66 -5.08
N TYR A 170 13.49 0.60 -4.43
CA TYR A 170 14.28 -0.24 -3.52
C TYR A 170 15.47 -0.88 -4.24
N LEU A 171 15.26 -1.39 -5.44
CA LEU A 171 16.34 -1.98 -6.24
C LEU A 171 17.44 -0.96 -6.55
N GLY A 172 17.07 0.28 -6.85
CA GLY A 172 18.02 1.38 -7.00
C GLY A 172 18.84 1.62 -5.74
N THR A 173 18.19 1.65 -4.56
CA THR A 173 18.90 1.80 -3.27
C THR A 173 19.85 0.63 -2.99
N LEU A 174 19.47 -0.59 -3.40
CA LEU A 174 20.27 -1.79 -3.23
C LEU A 174 21.52 -1.77 -4.13
N LEU A 175 21.38 -1.33 -5.38
CA LEU A 175 22.51 -1.15 -6.31
C LEU A 175 23.51 -0.10 -5.82
N LEU A 176 23.03 0.97 -5.18
CA LEU A 176 23.86 1.97 -4.51
C LEU A 176 24.42 1.53 -3.15
N ARG A 177 24.10 0.32 -2.68
CA ARG A 177 24.52 -0.23 -1.37
C ARG A 177 24.07 0.62 -0.18
N LEU A 178 22.96 1.34 -0.32
CA LEU A 178 22.40 2.17 0.75
C LEU A 178 21.78 1.30 1.86
N PRO A 179 21.84 1.73 3.13
CA PRO A 179 21.30 0.98 4.26
C PRO A 179 19.79 1.22 4.44
N VAL A 180 19.00 1.07 3.38
CA VAL A 180 17.54 1.23 3.42
C VAL A 180 16.90 -0.15 3.53
N SER A 181 16.10 -0.34 4.59
CA SER A 181 15.26 -1.53 4.81
C SER A 181 13.90 -1.36 4.10
N ILE A 182 13.27 -2.47 3.72
CA ILE A 182 11.88 -2.46 3.21
C ILE A 182 10.90 -1.94 4.28
N GLY A 183 11.20 -2.15 5.57
CA GLY A 183 10.41 -1.58 6.67
C GLY A 183 10.34 -0.04 6.60
N TYR A 184 11.46 0.63 6.31
CA TYR A 184 11.47 2.08 6.14
C TYR A 184 10.64 2.54 4.95
N MET A 185 10.67 1.80 3.83
CA MET A 185 9.82 2.14 2.69
C MET A 185 8.33 2.02 3.02
N GLN A 186 7.96 1.02 3.83
CA GLN A 186 6.58 0.88 4.30
C GLN A 186 6.18 2.06 5.21
N GLU A 187 7.07 2.47 6.12
CA GLU A 187 6.86 3.64 7.00
C GLU A 187 6.70 4.94 6.18
N TRP A 188 7.59 5.19 5.22
CA TRP A 188 7.53 6.40 4.38
C TRP A 188 6.27 6.46 3.50
N VAL A 189 5.76 5.30 3.08
CA VAL A 189 4.48 5.20 2.37
C VAL A 189 3.31 5.42 3.33
N ALA A 190 3.38 4.90 4.56
CA ALA A 190 2.35 5.10 5.58
C ALA A 190 2.22 6.58 5.95
N GLU A 191 3.35 7.29 6.04
CA GLU A 191 3.39 8.71 6.36
C GLU A 191 3.08 9.64 5.18
N ASP A 192 2.72 9.08 4.01
CA ASP A 192 2.48 9.80 2.75
C ASP A 192 3.67 10.68 2.28
N GLU A 193 4.88 10.37 2.74
CA GLU A 193 6.10 11.06 2.32
C GLU A 193 6.55 10.57 0.94
N ILE A 194 6.29 9.30 0.65
CA ILE A 194 6.48 8.71 -0.68
C ILE A 194 5.12 8.47 -1.33
N PRO A 195 4.85 9.11 -2.49
CA PRO A 195 3.62 8.91 -3.25
C PRO A 195 3.36 7.44 -3.59
N PHE A 196 2.38 6.84 -2.94
CA PHE A 196 1.92 5.48 -3.27
C PHE A 196 0.42 5.30 -3.16
N MET A 197 -0.23 6.00 -2.22
CA MET A 197 -1.68 5.97 -2.04
C MET A 197 -2.35 6.88 -3.06
N ARG A 198 -3.36 6.33 -3.75
CA ARG A 198 -4.11 6.97 -4.84
C ARG A 198 -3.25 7.81 -5.80
N PRO A 199 -2.28 7.20 -6.52
CA PRO A 199 -1.40 7.86 -7.49
C PRO A 199 -2.09 8.81 -8.48
N LEU A 200 -3.36 8.53 -8.82
CA LEU A 200 -4.19 9.36 -9.70
C LEU A 200 -4.30 10.83 -9.27
N ARG A 201 -4.11 11.17 -7.99
CA ARG A 201 -4.10 12.58 -7.53
C ARG A 201 -2.91 13.38 -8.05
N PHE A 202 -1.83 12.70 -8.42
CA PHE A 202 -0.61 13.33 -8.90
C PHE A 202 -0.53 13.41 -10.43
N ILE A 203 -1.49 12.80 -11.12
CA ILE A 203 -1.57 12.75 -12.58
C ILE A 203 -2.43 13.92 -13.06
N PRO A 204 -1.96 14.72 -14.05
CA PRO A 204 -2.73 15.83 -14.61
C PRO A 204 -4.13 15.42 -15.07
N SER A 205 -5.12 16.30 -14.88
CA SER A 205 -6.51 16.07 -15.28
C SER A 205 -6.66 15.71 -16.76
N ASP A 206 -5.85 16.34 -17.64
CA ASP A 206 -5.84 16.05 -19.07
C ASP A 206 -5.43 14.62 -19.43
N MET A 207 -4.56 13.98 -18.63
CA MET A 207 -4.21 12.57 -18.81
C MET A 207 -5.25 11.67 -18.16
N LYS A 208 -5.71 12.06 -16.96
CA LYS A 208 -6.71 11.33 -16.17
C LYS A 208 -8.04 11.17 -16.91
N ASP A 209 -8.54 12.23 -17.53
CA ASP A 209 -9.82 12.21 -18.27
C ASP A 209 -9.77 11.33 -19.53
N ARG A 210 -8.56 11.11 -20.07
CA ARG A 210 -8.33 10.30 -21.28
C ARG A 210 -8.01 8.84 -20.99
N LEU A 211 -7.85 8.47 -19.72
CA LEU A 211 -7.45 7.14 -19.32
C LEU A 211 -8.67 6.20 -19.20
N PRO A 212 -8.65 4.98 -19.75
CA PRO A 212 -9.71 4.00 -19.53
C PRO A 212 -9.92 3.62 -18.05
N ALA A 213 -11.17 3.32 -17.68
CA ALA A 213 -11.56 2.97 -16.31
C ALA A 213 -10.74 1.83 -15.68
N ILE A 214 -10.31 0.85 -16.47
CA ILE A 214 -9.50 -0.28 -15.99
C ILE A 214 -8.13 0.17 -15.43
N TYR A 215 -7.51 1.18 -16.04
CA TYR A 215 -6.25 1.74 -15.57
C TYR A 215 -6.44 2.67 -14.38
N HIS A 216 -7.60 3.33 -14.26
CA HIS A 216 -7.94 4.03 -13.01
C HIS A 216 -7.96 3.07 -11.82
N ILE A 217 -8.58 1.89 -11.98
CA ILE A 217 -8.61 0.87 -10.94
C ILE A 217 -7.18 0.40 -10.60
N ALA A 218 -6.31 0.26 -11.60
CA ALA A 218 -4.92 -0.14 -11.40
C ALA A 218 -4.12 0.88 -10.57
N PHE A 219 -4.41 2.19 -10.71
CA PHE A 219 -3.81 3.27 -9.93
C PHE A 219 -4.59 3.63 -8.65
N ASP A 220 -5.70 2.96 -8.33
CA ASP A 220 -6.49 3.23 -7.11
C ASP A 220 -6.06 2.29 -5.97
N THR A 221 -4.87 2.55 -5.42
CA THR A 221 -4.33 1.86 -4.25
C THR A 221 -5.02 2.37 -2.97
N LYS A 222 -5.95 1.57 -2.44
CA LYS A 222 -6.75 1.92 -1.24
C LYS A 222 -6.13 1.48 0.08
N ASN A 223 -5.32 0.43 0.06
CA ASN A 223 -4.70 -0.14 1.26
C ASN A 223 -3.18 0.08 1.23
N LEU A 224 -2.58 0.25 2.41
CA LEU A 224 -1.13 0.24 2.55
C LEU A 224 -0.56 -1.09 2.06
N PRO A 225 0.59 -1.06 1.36
CA PRO A 225 1.26 -2.28 0.96
C PRO A 225 1.80 -2.99 2.20
N VAL A 226 1.42 -4.25 2.39
CA VAL A 226 2.05 -5.09 3.41
C VAL A 226 3.50 -5.32 2.98
N GLY A 227 4.48 -5.15 3.86
CA GLY A 227 5.89 -5.26 3.48
C GLY A 227 6.24 -6.61 2.84
N ASP A 228 5.55 -7.70 3.19
CA ASP A 228 5.66 -9.00 2.49
C ASP A 228 5.40 -8.90 0.98
N GLN A 229 4.44 -8.06 0.57
CA GLN A 229 4.13 -7.80 -0.83
C GLN A 229 5.27 -7.03 -1.51
N ILE A 230 5.90 -6.09 -0.80
CA ILE A 230 7.06 -5.34 -1.29
C ILE A 230 8.25 -6.29 -1.44
N HIS A 231 8.57 -7.09 -0.42
CA HIS A 231 9.61 -8.14 -0.47
C HIS A 231 9.40 -9.08 -1.66
N ARG A 232 8.14 -9.48 -1.91
CA ARG A 232 7.80 -10.35 -3.04
C ARG A 232 7.97 -9.63 -4.39
N ALA A 233 7.50 -8.39 -4.51
CA ALA A 233 7.64 -7.57 -5.72
C ALA A 233 9.11 -7.31 -6.05
N VAL A 234 9.94 -7.00 -5.05
CA VAL A 234 11.39 -6.88 -5.20
C VAL A 234 11.96 -8.20 -5.71
N ALA A 235 11.70 -9.33 -5.05
CA ALA A 235 12.21 -10.62 -5.50
C ALA A 235 11.80 -10.97 -6.95
N ASP A 236 10.55 -10.67 -7.33
CA ASP A 236 10.06 -10.87 -8.71
C ASP A 236 10.80 -9.99 -9.73
N LEU A 237 11.04 -8.72 -9.42
CA LEU A 237 11.83 -7.83 -10.27
C LEU A 237 13.28 -8.30 -10.38
N ILE A 238 13.90 -8.71 -9.28
CA ILE A 238 15.28 -9.19 -9.29
C ILE A 238 15.43 -10.41 -10.20
N MET A 239 14.51 -11.38 -10.10
CA MET A 239 14.50 -12.54 -10.99
C MET A 239 14.28 -12.15 -12.45
N LEU A 240 13.37 -11.20 -12.70
CA LEU A 240 13.12 -10.68 -14.04
C LEU A 240 14.37 -10.03 -14.63
N TYR A 241 15.03 -9.13 -13.90
CA TYR A 241 16.23 -8.45 -14.39
C TYR A 241 17.41 -9.41 -14.56
N HIS A 242 17.51 -10.42 -13.70
CA HIS A 242 18.51 -11.47 -13.85
C HIS A 242 18.25 -12.32 -15.11
N ARG A 243 17.00 -12.73 -15.36
CA ARG A 243 16.65 -13.58 -16.50
C ARG A 243 16.77 -12.86 -17.84
N GLU A 244 16.26 -11.64 -17.92
CA GLU A 244 16.17 -10.92 -19.20
C GLU A 244 17.45 -10.14 -19.53
N PHE A 245 18.15 -9.61 -18.52
CA PHE A 245 19.28 -8.70 -18.73
C PHE A 245 20.59 -9.18 -18.09
N SER A 246 20.59 -10.34 -17.43
CA SER A 246 21.78 -10.86 -16.71
C SER A 246 22.36 -9.90 -15.67
N ILE A 247 21.53 -8.98 -15.13
CA ILE A 247 21.97 -8.03 -14.12
C ILE A 247 22.19 -8.77 -12.80
N GLU A 248 23.37 -8.58 -12.21
CA GLU A 248 23.69 -9.10 -10.89
C GLU A 248 23.47 -8.04 -9.82
N ILE A 249 22.57 -8.35 -8.90
CA ILE A 249 22.20 -7.43 -7.84
C ILE A 249 22.99 -7.78 -6.58
N PRO A 250 23.63 -6.80 -5.94
CA PRO A 250 24.49 -7.04 -4.80
C PRO A 250 23.73 -7.53 -3.55
N ALA A 251 24.48 -8.10 -2.61
CA ALA A 251 23.98 -8.37 -1.27
C ALA A 251 23.64 -7.07 -0.51
N ILE A 252 22.65 -7.14 0.38
CA ILE A 252 22.27 -6.01 1.24
C ILE A 252 23.44 -5.52 2.08
N ASN A 253 23.42 -4.24 2.46
CA ASN A 253 24.44 -3.67 3.35
C ASN A 253 24.25 -4.17 4.80
N SER A 254 24.67 -5.41 5.04
CA SER A 254 24.43 -6.12 6.30
C SER A 254 25.01 -5.43 7.52
N SER A 255 26.16 -4.75 7.39
CA SER A 255 26.81 -4.10 8.54
C SER A 255 26.08 -2.86 9.03
N LEU A 256 25.56 -2.04 8.11
CA LEU A 256 24.81 -0.82 8.46
C LEU A 256 23.37 -1.16 8.85
N LEU A 257 22.72 -2.08 8.13
CA LEU A 257 21.37 -2.54 8.49
C LEU A 257 21.35 -3.24 9.86
N LEU A 258 22.40 -4.02 10.18
CA LEU A 258 22.52 -4.60 11.51
C LEU A 258 22.61 -3.52 12.60
N PHE A 259 23.38 -2.47 12.35
CA PHE A 259 23.49 -1.35 13.29
C PHE A 259 22.15 -0.63 13.45
N SER A 260 21.42 -0.39 12.36
CA SER A 260 20.10 0.22 12.42
C SER A 260 19.10 -0.65 13.19
N TYR A 261 19.09 -1.97 12.95
CA TYR A 261 18.18 -2.89 13.68
C TYR A 261 18.50 -2.95 15.17
N VAL A 262 19.78 -3.01 15.56
CA VAL A 262 20.19 -2.97 16.97
C VAL A 262 19.76 -1.65 17.62
N LYS A 263 19.93 -0.51 16.92
CA LYS A 263 19.50 0.82 17.38
C LYS A 263 17.97 0.89 17.52
N GLN A 264 17.22 0.44 16.51
CA GLN A 264 15.75 0.47 16.49
C GLN A 264 15.13 -0.43 17.55
N LEU A 265 15.69 -1.61 17.80
CA LEU A 265 15.22 -2.53 18.85
C LEU A 265 15.74 -2.16 20.25
N ALA A 266 16.52 -1.08 20.37
CA ALA A 266 17.15 -0.61 21.61
C ALA A 266 17.96 -1.72 22.32
N LEU A 267 18.70 -2.49 21.53
CA LEU A 267 19.50 -3.61 22.03
C LEU A 267 20.94 -3.16 22.40
N PRO A 268 21.57 -3.80 23.40
CA PRO A 268 22.98 -3.57 23.71
C PRO A 268 23.91 -3.90 22.53
N ILE A 269 25.04 -3.19 22.43
CA ILE A 269 25.98 -3.30 21.30
C ILE A 269 26.64 -4.68 21.19
N GLU A 270 26.64 -5.46 22.26
CA GLU A 270 27.09 -6.84 22.33
C GLU A 270 26.35 -7.71 21.30
N VAL A 271 25.06 -7.44 21.06
CA VAL A 271 24.25 -8.12 20.04
C VAL A 271 24.86 -7.95 18.64
N TYR A 272 25.33 -6.75 18.29
CA TYR A 272 25.99 -6.48 17.00
C TYR A 272 27.21 -7.40 16.81
N SER A 273 28.04 -7.50 17.85
CA SER A 273 29.25 -8.33 17.83
C SER A 273 28.92 -9.83 17.73
N ALA A 274 27.88 -10.27 18.44
CA ALA A 274 27.41 -11.64 18.45
C ALA A 274 26.83 -12.04 17.08
N VAL A 275 26.03 -11.17 16.46
CA VAL A 275 25.50 -11.40 15.12
C VAL A 275 26.64 -11.52 14.12
N LYS A 276 27.64 -10.63 14.13
CA LYS A 276 28.81 -10.76 13.24
C LYS A 276 29.56 -12.09 13.40
N LYS A 277 29.60 -12.67 14.59
CA LYS A 277 30.16 -14.02 14.81
C LYS A 277 29.23 -15.10 14.24
N LEU A 278 27.92 -15.00 14.48
CA LEU A 278 26.93 -15.94 13.92
C LEU A 278 26.88 -15.91 12.39
N MET A 279 27.05 -14.74 11.77
CA MET A 279 27.13 -14.59 10.31
C MET A 279 28.29 -15.37 9.70
N LYS A 280 29.38 -15.61 10.44
CA LYS A 280 30.49 -16.47 9.96
C LYS A 280 30.18 -17.95 10.08
N SER A 281 29.34 -18.33 11.04
CA SER A 281 28.94 -19.71 11.28
C SER A 281 27.81 -20.17 10.35
N VAL A 282 26.92 -19.25 9.99
CA VAL A 282 25.78 -19.49 9.12
C VAL A 282 26.11 -19.00 7.70
N GLU A 283 26.14 -19.91 6.72
CA GLU A 283 26.45 -19.61 5.31
C GLU A 283 25.29 -18.90 4.60
N PHE A 284 24.87 -17.74 5.10
CA PHE A 284 23.91 -16.88 4.42
C PHE A 284 24.62 -15.98 3.41
N THR A 285 24.00 -15.83 2.24
CA THR A 285 24.53 -15.00 1.15
C THR A 285 24.09 -13.54 1.27
N TYR A 286 22.99 -13.26 2.01
CA TYR A 286 22.37 -11.94 2.11
C TYR A 286 22.01 -11.31 0.75
N THR A 287 21.81 -12.17 -0.26
CA THR A 287 21.34 -11.83 -1.60
C THR A 287 19.91 -12.33 -1.77
N PHE A 288 19.13 -11.62 -2.59
CA PHE A 288 17.84 -12.16 -3.04
C PHE A 288 18.06 -13.41 -3.90
N PRO A 289 17.09 -14.35 -3.90
CA PRO A 289 17.19 -15.56 -4.71
C PRO A 289 17.15 -15.22 -6.21
N LYS A 290 18.07 -15.80 -6.99
CA LYS A 290 18.14 -15.62 -8.44
C LYS A 290 17.08 -16.44 -9.21
N GLU A 291 16.67 -17.58 -8.65
CA GLU A 291 15.66 -18.48 -9.23
C GLU A 291 14.82 -19.15 -8.13
N ILE A 292 13.54 -19.41 -8.43
CA ILE A 292 12.65 -20.19 -7.56
C ILE A 292 12.43 -21.56 -8.21
N THR A 293 13.07 -22.59 -7.68
CA THR A 293 12.96 -23.95 -8.23
C THR A 293 11.65 -24.67 -7.85
N ARG A 294 10.98 -24.28 -6.75
CA ARG A 294 9.71 -24.91 -6.29
C ARG A 294 8.74 -23.97 -5.60
N ARG A 295 9.08 -23.47 -4.39
CA ARG A 295 8.26 -22.55 -3.60
C ARG A 295 9.14 -21.43 -3.05
N PHE A 296 8.65 -20.19 -3.13
CA PHE A 296 9.30 -19.03 -2.54
C PHE A 296 9.21 -19.14 -1.01
N HIS A 297 10.32 -19.53 -0.37
CA HIS A 297 10.40 -19.52 1.09
C HIS A 297 10.93 -18.17 1.55
N ARG A 298 10.20 -17.54 2.46
CA ARG A 298 10.52 -16.21 3.00
C ARG A 298 11.84 -16.16 3.78
N ILE A 299 12.38 -17.31 4.20
CA ILE A 299 13.73 -17.42 4.76
C ILE A 299 14.84 -17.06 3.79
N TYR A 300 14.58 -17.05 2.48
CA TYR A 300 15.57 -16.62 1.49
C TYR A 300 15.65 -15.10 1.34
N LEU A 301 14.75 -14.35 1.99
CA LEU A 301 14.81 -12.89 2.01
C LEU A 301 15.99 -12.43 2.87
N PRO A 302 16.86 -11.55 2.36
CA PRO A 302 18.11 -11.21 3.04
C PRO A 302 17.90 -10.40 4.32
N GLU A 303 16.89 -9.52 4.38
CA GLU A 303 16.55 -8.79 5.61
C GLU A 303 15.99 -9.72 6.69
N VAL A 304 15.18 -10.71 6.30
CA VAL A 304 14.67 -11.75 7.22
C VAL A 304 15.82 -12.58 7.79
N GLN A 305 16.80 -12.97 6.95
CA GLN A 305 17.98 -13.70 7.40
C GLN A 305 18.76 -12.89 8.45
N LEU A 306 18.98 -11.60 8.19
CA LEU A 306 19.70 -10.73 9.11
C LEU A 306 18.95 -10.56 10.44
N MET A 307 17.64 -10.28 10.39
CA MET A 307 16.81 -10.12 11.58
C MET A 307 16.69 -11.43 12.39
N CYS A 308 16.62 -12.58 11.72
CA CYS A 308 16.65 -13.89 12.40
C CYS A 308 17.93 -14.05 13.24
N LEU A 309 19.08 -13.64 12.70
CA LEU A 309 20.34 -13.69 13.46
C LEU A 309 20.33 -12.71 14.64
N VAL A 310 19.75 -11.52 14.49
CA VAL A 310 19.56 -10.56 15.59
C VAL A 310 18.73 -11.18 16.72
N ILE A 311 17.61 -11.81 16.38
CA ILE A 311 16.72 -12.46 17.36
C ILE A 311 17.44 -13.64 18.03
N VAL A 312 18.14 -14.47 17.27
CA VAL A 312 18.91 -15.60 17.84
C VAL A 312 20.01 -15.09 18.77
N ALA A 313 20.76 -14.07 18.38
CA ALA A 313 21.78 -13.44 19.23
C ALA A 313 21.17 -12.84 20.50
N THR A 314 20.02 -12.17 20.37
CA THR A 314 19.28 -11.61 21.51
C THR A 314 18.84 -12.72 22.46
N LYS A 315 18.28 -13.82 21.96
CA LYS A 315 17.91 -14.98 22.79
C LYS A 315 19.10 -15.65 23.49
N LEU A 316 20.26 -15.68 22.85
CA LEU A 316 21.47 -16.27 23.43
C LEU A 316 22.06 -15.41 24.55
N LEU A 317 22.10 -14.08 24.37
CA LEU A 317 22.67 -13.14 25.34
C LEU A 317 21.65 -12.77 26.43
N PHE A 318 20.41 -12.51 26.03
CA PHE A 318 19.31 -11.98 26.82
C PHE A 318 18.05 -12.86 26.62
N PRO A 319 17.98 -14.04 27.25
CA PRO A 319 16.81 -14.91 27.10
C PRO A 319 15.53 -14.25 27.66
N PHE A 320 14.38 -14.57 27.06
CA PHE A 320 13.04 -14.08 27.46
C PHE A 320 12.45 -14.86 28.66
N ASP A 321 13.29 -15.50 29.47
CA ASP A 321 12.86 -16.33 30.58
C ASP A 321 13.30 -15.76 31.93
N ASN A 322 12.68 -16.27 32.99
CA ASN A 322 12.99 -15.87 34.37
C ASN A 322 14.09 -16.75 35.00
N VAL A 323 14.82 -17.53 34.20
CA VAL A 323 15.84 -18.46 34.69
C VAL A 323 17.15 -17.71 34.95
N LYS A 324 17.57 -17.71 36.22
CA LYS A 324 18.83 -17.09 36.66
C LYS A 324 20.02 -17.93 36.18
N ARG A 325 20.79 -17.38 35.23
CA ARG A 325 22.05 -17.97 34.72
C ARG A 325 23.25 -17.16 35.19
N TYR A 326 24.38 -17.81 35.41
CA TYR A 326 25.57 -17.18 35.99
C TYR A 326 26.78 -17.26 35.06
N PRO A 327 27.27 -16.12 34.53
CA PRO A 327 28.43 -16.08 33.63
C PRO A 327 29.74 -16.45 34.34
N TRP A 328 30.75 -16.77 33.55
CA TRP A 328 32.05 -17.26 34.02
C TRP A 328 32.99 -16.14 34.48
N ALA A 329 32.94 -14.99 33.82
CA ALA A 329 33.86 -13.88 34.03
C ALA A 329 33.15 -12.53 33.92
N LEU A 330 33.77 -11.47 34.45
CA LEU A 330 33.28 -10.09 34.38
C LEU A 330 33.34 -9.47 32.97
N ASN A 331 34.02 -10.12 32.02
CA ASN A 331 34.12 -9.67 30.63
C ASN A 331 33.10 -10.36 29.70
N ASP A 332 32.22 -11.20 30.25
CA ASP A 332 31.21 -11.92 29.48
C ASP A 332 30.03 -10.98 29.15
N PRO A 333 29.61 -10.81 27.89
CA PRO A 333 28.44 -10.00 27.54
C PRO A 333 27.16 -10.47 28.24
N SER A 334 27.06 -11.73 28.64
CA SER A 334 25.88 -12.29 29.34
C SER A 334 25.72 -11.86 30.81
N ILE A 335 26.58 -10.96 31.30
CA ILE A 335 26.43 -10.32 32.62
C ILE A 335 25.26 -9.34 32.63
N GLN A 336 25.07 -8.62 31.53
CA GLN A 336 24.00 -7.65 31.42
C GLN A 336 22.66 -8.38 31.25
N VAL A 337 21.61 -7.83 31.84
CA VAL A 337 20.24 -8.35 31.74
C VAL A 337 19.32 -7.21 31.37
N ILE A 338 18.58 -7.44 30.30
CA ILE A 338 17.50 -6.56 29.89
C ILE A 338 16.30 -6.81 30.80
N ASP A 339 15.78 -5.73 31.37
CA ASP A 339 14.48 -5.74 32.02
C ASP A 339 13.40 -5.64 30.94
N TRP A 340 12.87 -6.78 30.53
CA TRP A 340 11.99 -6.86 29.37
C TRP A 340 10.63 -6.18 29.59
N GLU A 341 10.18 -6.03 30.85
CA GLU A 341 8.97 -5.26 31.19
C GLU A 341 9.20 -3.78 30.88
N LYS A 342 10.32 -3.22 31.35
CA LYS A 342 10.71 -1.83 31.06
C LYS A 342 11.02 -1.61 29.58
N TRP A 343 11.59 -2.61 28.91
CA TRP A 343 11.77 -2.56 27.46
C TRP A 343 10.42 -2.46 26.73
N ALA A 344 9.44 -3.28 27.13
CA ALA A 344 8.10 -3.24 26.54
C ALA A 344 7.37 -1.93 26.84
N GLU A 345 7.55 -1.35 28.02
CA GLU A 345 7.05 -0.01 28.37
C GLU A 345 7.70 1.07 27.50
N ALA A 346 9.03 1.05 27.36
CA ALA A 346 9.76 2.02 26.52
C ALA A 346 9.36 1.90 25.04
N GLN A 347 9.13 0.67 24.55
CA GLN A 347 8.64 0.43 23.20
C GLN A 347 7.18 0.87 23.02
N SER A 348 6.32 0.61 24.01
CA SER A 348 4.93 1.08 23.97
C SER A 348 4.86 2.62 24.01
N ALA A 349 5.75 3.26 24.77
CA ALA A 349 5.87 4.71 24.80
C ALA A 349 6.35 5.26 23.44
N PHE A 350 7.29 4.58 22.78
CA PHE A 350 7.77 4.88 21.43
C PHE A 350 6.64 4.81 20.40
N ASP A 351 5.88 3.71 20.40
CA ASP A 351 4.79 3.49 19.45
C ASP A 351 3.64 4.49 19.67
N ARG A 352 3.38 4.87 20.93
CA ARG A 352 2.36 5.85 21.29
C ARG A 352 2.77 7.30 21.06
N ARG A 353 4.00 7.61 20.63
CA ARG A 353 4.46 9.02 20.54
C ARG A 353 3.61 9.91 19.66
N GLY A 354 3.03 9.38 18.57
CA GLY A 354 2.04 10.14 17.80
C GLY A 354 0.88 10.54 18.73
N ILE A 355 0.21 9.53 19.28
CA ILE A 355 -0.99 9.68 20.11
C ILE A 355 -0.73 10.50 21.40
N SER A 356 0.41 10.30 22.07
CA SER A 356 0.74 10.91 23.36
C SER A 356 1.29 12.33 23.25
N GLN A 357 1.82 12.72 22.09
CA GLN A 357 2.16 14.11 21.79
C GLN A 357 0.93 14.91 21.33
N GLY A 358 -0.24 14.29 21.24
CA GLY A 358 -1.48 14.92 20.78
C GLY A 358 -1.65 14.92 19.26
N PHE A 359 -0.74 14.28 18.53
CA PHE A 359 -0.74 14.27 17.06
C PHE A 359 -1.27 12.93 16.50
N LEU A 360 -1.83 12.95 15.30
CA LEU A 360 -2.21 11.77 14.55
C LEU A 360 -1.26 11.62 13.36
N THR A 361 -0.48 10.55 13.36
CA THR A 361 0.38 10.26 12.21
C THR A 361 -0.46 9.86 11.01
N ASN A 362 0.02 10.08 9.78
CA ASN A 362 -0.76 9.78 8.58
C ASN A 362 -1.01 8.27 8.46
N GLY A 363 -0.06 7.44 8.93
CA GLY A 363 -0.22 6.00 9.00
C GLY A 363 -1.32 5.57 9.98
N ALA A 364 -1.41 6.23 11.14
CA ALA A 364 -2.46 5.99 12.13
C ALA A 364 -3.82 6.51 11.63
N ALA A 365 -3.86 7.66 10.96
CA ALA A 365 -5.07 8.20 10.34
C ALA A 365 -5.65 7.22 9.30
N MET A 366 -4.82 6.57 8.49
CA MET A 366 -5.28 5.57 7.52
C MET A 366 -5.84 4.30 8.18
N GLN A 367 -5.30 3.91 9.34
CA GLN A 367 -5.72 2.70 10.07
C GLN A 367 -6.83 2.98 11.11
N ALA A 368 -7.26 4.23 11.25
CA ALA A 368 -8.24 4.64 12.23
C ALA A 368 -9.57 3.88 12.04
N THR A 369 -10.06 3.31 13.12
CA THR A 369 -11.36 2.63 13.17
C THR A 369 -12.44 3.54 13.72
N GLU A 370 -13.71 3.12 13.58
CA GLU A 370 -14.86 3.86 14.14
C GLU A 370 -14.76 4.02 15.66
N MET A 371 -14.14 3.07 16.37
CA MET A 371 -13.92 3.17 17.82
C MET A 371 -12.85 4.22 18.15
N ASP A 372 -11.77 4.25 17.38
CA ASP A 372 -10.68 5.22 17.61
C ASP A 372 -11.17 6.66 17.42
N ALA A 373 -12.06 6.89 16.45
CA ALA A 373 -12.67 8.21 16.22
C ALA A 373 -13.46 8.73 17.44
N MET A 374 -13.98 7.84 18.29
CA MET A 374 -14.67 8.21 19.53
C MET A 374 -13.70 8.53 20.68
N GLU A 375 -12.48 8.00 20.63
CA GLU A 375 -11.43 8.20 21.65
C GLU A 375 -10.46 9.35 21.30
N MET A 376 -10.41 9.76 20.03
CA MET A 376 -9.53 10.83 19.55
C MET A 376 -9.83 12.18 20.22
N THR A 377 -8.77 12.91 20.54
CA THR A 377 -8.85 14.29 21.01
C THR A 377 -9.26 15.25 19.88
N GLN A 378 -9.70 16.46 20.24
CA GLN A 378 -10.06 17.48 19.25
C GLN A 378 -8.92 17.81 18.27
N GLN A 379 -7.67 17.86 18.76
CA GLN A 379 -6.50 18.11 17.90
C GLN A 379 -6.27 16.96 16.91
N GLN A 380 -6.37 15.72 17.38
CA GLN A 380 -6.23 14.53 16.52
C GLN A 380 -7.33 14.45 15.46
N LEU A 381 -8.56 14.86 15.79
CA LEU A 381 -9.65 14.95 14.81
C LEU A 381 -9.39 16.05 13.78
N ASP A 382 -8.89 17.21 14.20
CA ASP A 382 -8.52 18.29 13.27
C ASP A 382 -7.41 17.81 12.31
N GLU A 383 -6.38 17.13 12.83
CA GLU A 383 -5.29 16.56 12.03
C GLU A 383 -5.75 15.45 11.09
N TYR A 384 -6.67 14.58 11.54
CA TYR A 384 -7.31 13.59 10.69
C TYR A 384 -8.03 14.27 9.51
N MET A 385 -8.76 15.35 9.76
CA MET A 385 -9.47 16.10 8.73
C MET A 385 -8.52 16.81 7.77
N ASP A 386 -7.41 17.36 8.27
CA ASP A 386 -6.35 17.96 7.45
C ASP A 386 -5.67 16.91 6.56
N TRP A 387 -5.35 15.73 7.11
CA TRP A 387 -4.84 14.59 6.35
C TRP A 387 -5.85 14.14 5.28
N TYR A 388 -7.13 14.05 5.65
CA TYR A 388 -8.19 13.66 4.73
C TYR A 388 -8.34 14.67 3.58
N ASP A 389 -8.29 15.97 3.85
CA ASP A 389 -8.36 17.02 2.82
C ASP A 389 -7.18 16.90 1.84
N ARG A 390 -5.95 16.69 2.36
CA ARG A 390 -4.74 16.49 1.53
C ARG A 390 -4.80 15.24 0.66
N LEU A 391 -5.29 14.12 1.19
CA LEU A 391 -5.27 12.83 0.51
C LEU A 391 -6.48 12.60 -0.41
N TRP A 392 -7.66 13.07 -0.02
CA TRP A 392 -8.93 12.74 -0.67
C TRP A 392 -9.58 13.91 -1.42
N VAL A 393 -9.26 15.16 -1.06
CA VAL A 393 -10.01 16.34 -1.50
C VAL A 393 -9.19 17.27 -2.42
N ALA A 394 -7.86 17.19 -2.41
CA ALA A 394 -6.94 18.00 -3.24
C ALA A 394 -7.17 17.94 -4.78
N ASP A 395 -8.11 17.13 -5.26
CA ASP A 395 -8.54 17.02 -6.67
C ASP A 395 -9.52 18.14 -7.11
N LYS A 396 -9.70 19.17 -6.27
CA LYS A 396 -10.69 20.26 -6.42
C LYS A 396 -10.46 21.17 -7.63
N ASP A 397 -9.27 21.19 -8.22
CA ASP A 397 -8.94 22.10 -9.32
C ASP A 397 -9.65 21.74 -10.65
N ALA A 398 -10.22 20.54 -10.77
CA ALA A 398 -10.75 20.05 -12.04
C ALA A 398 -12.26 20.25 -12.26
N LYS A 399 -13.05 20.58 -11.22
CA LYS A 399 -14.50 20.71 -11.36
C LYS A 399 -15.01 22.00 -10.73
N ALA A 400 -15.27 22.98 -11.60
CA ALA A 400 -16.14 24.14 -11.44
C ALA A 400 -16.48 24.44 -9.98
N SER A 401 -15.77 25.43 -9.42
CA SER A 401 -16.02 25.92 -8.07
C SER A 401 -17.51 26.06 -7.82
N ASN A 402 -18.05 25.16 -7.01
CA ASN A 402 -19.45 25.22 -6.63
C ASN A 402 -19.57 26.44 -5.71
N PRO A 403 -20.36 27.47 -6.06
CA PRO A 403 -20.50 28.66 -5.22
C PRO A 403 -20.96 28.32 -3.81
N PHE A 404 -21.69 27.21 -3.64
CA PHE A 404 -22.05 26.69 -2.33
C PHE A 404 -20.87 26.12 -1.56
N ALA A 405 -19.89 25.48 -2.21
CA ALA A 405 -18.68 24.99 -1.55
C ALA A 405 -17.74 26.14 -1.14
N GLU A 406 -17.71 27.24 -1.90
CA GLU A 406 -16.94 28.44 -1.53
C GLU A 406 -17.46 29.12 -0.26
N MET A 407 -18.77 28.99 0.04
CA MET A 407 -19.34 29.48 1.29
C MET A 407 -18.90 28.69 2.53
N PHE A 408 -18.30 27.50 2.35
CA PHE A 408 -17.81 26.63 3.42
C PHE A 408 -16.34 26.25 3.16
N PRO A 409 -15.39 27.19 3.31
CA PRO A 409 -13.98 26.91 3.07
C PRO A 409 -13.49 25.79 3.99
N THR A 410 -12.89 24.75 3.40
CA THR A 410 -12.38 23.58 4.13
C THR A 410 -10.97 23.80 4.68
N THR A 411 -10.25 24.82 4.18
CA THR A 411 -8.84 25.04 4.53
C THR A 411 -8.69 25.91 5.77
N ARG A 412 -8.00 25.40 6.78
CA ARG A 412 -7.61 26.17 7.98
C ARG A 412 -6.42 27.07 7.62
N ALA A 413 -6.65 28.37 7.41
CA ALA A 413 -5.66 29.32 6.88
C ALA A 413 -4.43 29.63 7.77
N ALA A 414 -4.15 28.88 8.84
CA ALA A 414 -3.15 29.29 9.84
C ALA A 414 -2.28 28.18 10.48
N ALA A 415 -2.42 26.90 10.14
CA ALA A 415 -1.77 25.83 10.91
C ALA A 415 -0.52 25.18 10.28
N THR A 416 -0.22 25.44 8.99
CA THR A 416 0.74 24.60 8.25
C THR A 416 2.22 24.89 8.54
N GLU A 417 2.57 26.05 9.11
CA GLU A 417 3.98 26.42 9.34
C GLU A 417 4.46 26.32 10.79
N MET A 418 3.56 26.33 11.78
CA MET A 418 3.95 26.30 13.19
C MET A 418 4.19 24.89 13.76
N ASP A 419 3.75 23.83 13.06
CA ASP A 419 3.66 22.49 13.64
C ASP A 419 4.87 21.57 13.31
N ASN A 420 5.72 21.95 12.37
CA ASN A 420 6.90 21.15 11.99
C ASN A 420 8.13 21.41 12.89
N GLN A 421 8.17 22.51 13.65
CA GLN A 421 9.34 22.87 14.46
C GLN A 421 9.39 22.23 15.85
N ALA A 422 8.27 21.70 16.36
CA ALA A 422 8.18 21.07 17.68
C ALA A 422 8.22 19.53 17.64
N ARG A 423 8.22 18.92 16.44
CA ARG A 423 8.24 17.47 16.28
C ARG A 423 9.65 16.95 16.55
N LYS A 424 9.80 16.18 17.63
CA LYS A 424 11.03 15.39 17.86
C LYS A 424 11.28 14.55 16.62
N THR A 425 12.50 14.57 16.10
CA THR A 425 12.84 13.71 14.95
C THR A 425 12.77 12.24 15.37
N ASP A 426 12.44 11.35 14.45
CA ASP A 426 12.37 9.90 14.73
C ASP A 426 13.69 9.39 15.33
N ASP A 427 14.82 9.96 14.89
CA ASP A 427 16.14 9.63 15.40
C ASP A 427 16.35 10.01 16.87
N GLU A 428 15.93 11.21 17.28
CA GLU A 428 15.98 11.64 18.69
C GLU A 428 15.12 10.72 19.56
N ALA A 429 13.96 10.34 19.04
CA ALA A 429 13.01 9.52 19.75
C ALA A 429 13.48 8.05 19.86
N ILE A 430 14.23 7.54 18.87
CA ILE A 430 14.96 6.27 18.97
C ILE A 430 16.06 6.36 20.03
N VAL A 431 16.80 7.46 20.09
CA VAL A 431 17.87 7.67 21.09
C VAL A 431 17.31 7.72 22.51
N GLU A 432 16.18 8.40 22.73
CA GLU A 432 15.49 8.44 24.02
C GLU A 432 15.06 7.04 24.49
N LYS A 433 14.47 6.24 23.59
CA LYS A 433 14.14 4.83 23.87
C LYS A 433 15.38 4.04 24.24
N LEU A 434 16.46 4.19 23.48
CA LEU A 434 17.72 3.51 23.72
C LEU A 434 18.30 3.88 25.09
N GLN A 435 18.28 5.16 25.47
CA GLN A 435 18.73 5.62 26.79
C GLN A 435 17.85 5.05 27.92
N ALA A 436 16.53 5.01 27.74
CA ALA A 436 15.61 4.44 28.72
C ALA A 436 15.87 2.93 28.93
N VAL A 437 16.06 2.16 27.86
CA VAL A 437 16.36 0.73 27.96
C VAL A 437 17.74 0.48 28.55
N LEU A 438 18.78 1.16 28.07
CA LEU A 438 20.15 0.93 28.55
C LEU A 438 20.34 1.36 30.01
N SER A 439 19.66 2.40 30.47
CA SER A 439 19.69 2.81 31.89
C SER A 439 18.96 1.81 32.81
N SER A 440 18.06 1.00 32.26
CA SER A 440 17.33 -0.03 32.99
C SER A 440 18.07 -1.37 33.10
N LEU A 441 19.23 -1.51 32.45
CA LEU A 441 20.02 -2.74 32.46
C LEU A 441 20.46 -3.13 33.87
N ARG A 442 20.30 -4.43 34.17
CA ARG A 442 20.73 -5.01 35.45
C ARG A 442 21.99 -5.86 35.25
N VAL A 443 22.84 -5.89 36.27
CA VAL A 443 24.08 -6.67 36.27
C VAL A 443 23.87 -7.98 37.04
N ARG A 444 24.20 -9.12 36.44
CA ARG A 444 24.19 -10.43 37.10
C ARG A 444 25.45 -10.66 37.92
N ARG A 445 25.30 -11.46 38.98
CA ARG A 445 26.42 -11.97 39.76
C ARG A 445 27.22 -12.98 38.91
N VAL A 446 28.53 -12.81 38.87
CA VAL A 446 29.47 -13.79 38.30
C VAL A 446 29.69 -14.91 39.32
N VAL A 447 29.69 -16.16 38.86
CA VAL A 447 30.03 -17.33 39.68
C VAL A 447 31.18 -18.06 38.99
N THR A 448 32.36 -18.00 39.60
CA THR A 448 33.57 -18.63 39.05
C THR A 448 33.47 -20.15 39.08
N GLU A 449 34.36 -20.83 38.37
CA GLU A 449 34.39 -22.30 38.36
C GLU A 449 34.64 -22.87 39.76
N GLU A 450 35.55 -22.25 40.52
CA GLU A 450 35.88 -22.62 41.89
C GLU A 450 34.67 -22.51 42.83
N GLU A 451 33.85 -21.46 42.68
CA GLU A 451 32.62 -21.29 43.45
C GLU A 451 31.55 -22.29 43.01
N ALA A 452 31.44 -22.57 41.70
CA ALA A 452 30.50 -23.54 41.18
C ALA A 452 30.82 -24.97 41.64
N SER A 453 32.09 -25.35 41.72
CA SER A 453 32.51 -26.67 42.24
C SER A 453 32.22 -26.86 43.74
N ARG A 454 32.08 -25.76 44.50
CA ARG A 454 31.69 -25.81 45.91
C ARG A 454 30.17 -25.99 46.11
N LEU A 455 29.36 -25.77 45.07
CA LEU A 455 27.92 -25.91 45.13
C LEU A 455 27.51 -27.37 44.82
N MET A 456 26.61 -27.94 45.62
CA MET A 456 26.09 -29.31 45.42
C MET A 456 25.15 -29.46 44.21
N ARG A 457 24.85 -28.38 43.48
CA ARG A 457 23.96 -28.37 42.31
C ARG A 457 24.65 -27.72 41.12
N PRO A 458 24.42 -28.23 39.89
CA PRO A 458 24.98 -27.62 38.69
C PRO A 458 24.47 -26.18 38.54
N VAL A 459 25.42 -25.25 38.39
CA VAL A 459 25.11 -23.83 38.19
C VAL A 459 24.69 -23.63 36.73
N PRO A 460 23.45 -23.14 36.46
CA PRO A 460 23.01 -22.88 35.10
C PRO A 460 23.86 -21.78 34.46
N ARG A 461 24.46 -22.10 33.30
CA ARG A 461 25.33 -21.19 32.56
C ARG A 461 24.57 -20.46 31.45
N PRO A 462 25.04 -19.28 31.00
CA PRO A 462 24.50 -18.64 29.80
C PRO A 462 24.46 -19.61 28.62
N GLY A 463 23.34 -19.65 27.90
CA GLY A 463 23.11 -20.59 26.80
C GLY A 463 22.50 -21.95 27.18
N CYS A 464 22.42 -22.32 28.47
CA CYS A 464 21.65 -23.49 28.91
C CYS A 464 20.14 -23.25 28.75
N ASP A 465 19.38 -24.33 28.52
CA ASP A 465 17.91 -24.33 28.39
C ASP A 465 17.38 -23.39 27.29
N TYR A 466 18.03 -23.41 26.12
CA TYR A 466 17.61 -22.60 24.98
C TYR A 466 16.24 -23.05 24.44
N LEU A 467 15.24 -22.18 24.58
CA LEU A 467 13.88 -22.43 24.10
C LEU A 467 13.75 -22.13 22.60
N ARG A 468 13.08 -23.04 21.89
CA ARG A 468 12.76 -22.91 20.46
C ARG A 468 11.26 -22.77 20.29
N PHE A 469 10.85 -21.78 19.52
CA PHE A 469 9.44 -21.51 19.24
C PHE A 469 9.19 -21.82 17.77
N ARG A 470 8.21 -22.67 17.49
CA ARG A 470 7.81 -23.03 16.12
C ARG A 470 6.59 -22.23 15.67
N TYR A 471 5.70 -21.91 16.60
CA TYR A 471 4.43 -21.25 16.35
C TYR A 471 4.23 -20.05 17.27
N GLU A 472 3.42 -19.10 16.82
CA GLU A 472 3.15 -17.84 17.55
C GLU A 472 2.57 -18.07 18.94
N TYR A 473 1.64 -19.01 19.09
CA TYR A 473 1.00 -19.32 20.38
C TYR A 473 1.97 -19.89 21.44
N GLN A 474 3.20 -20.25 21.05
CA GLN A 474 4.22 -20.73 21.98
C GLN A 474 5.08 -19.60 22.55
N LEU A 475 4.96 -18.38 22.02
CA LEU A 475 5.71 -17.22 22.47
C LEU A 475 5.12 -16.71 23.79
N PRO A 476 5.94 -16.54 24.84
CA PRO A 476 5.56 -15.70 25.99
C PRO A 476 5.20 -14.29 25.53
N ASP A 477 4.32 -13.60 26.25
CA ASP A 477 3.83 -12.25 25.88
C ASP A 477 4.99 -11.26 25.63
N ILE A 478 6.00 -11.31 26.48
CA ILE A 478 7.23 -10.51 26.35
C ILE A 478 7.94 -10.80 25.02
N ALA A 479 8.12 -12.08 24.70
CA ALA A 479 8.78 -12.49 23.47
C ALA A 479 7.91 -12.14 22.26
N ARG A 480 6.58 -12.24 22.37
CA ARG A 480 5.66 -11.86 21.30
C ARG A 480 5.78 -10.38 20.96
N ASN A 481 5.82 -9.49 21.95
CA ASN A 481 6.04 -8.06 21.74
C ASN A 481 7.39 -7.77 21.06
N PHE A 482 8.45 -8.45 21.49
CA PHE A 482 9.77 -8.31 20.84
C PHE A 482 9.78 -8.82 19.40
N TYR A 483 9.19 -9.99 19.13
CA TYR A 483 9.12 -10.51 17.77
C TYR A 483 8.22 -9.65 16.87
N ASP A 484 7.12 -9.12 17.39
CA ASP A 484 6.22 -8.22 16.65
C ASP A 484 6.92 -6.92 16.23
N THR A 485 7.67 -6.32 17.15
CA THR A 485 8.45 -5.10 16.84
C THR A 485 9.59 -5.37 15.85
N ALA A 486 10.28 -6.51 15.97
CA ALA A 486 11.27 -6.96 14.99
C ALA A 486 10.65 -7.24 13.62
N ALA A 487 9.44 -7.79 13.58
CA ALA A 487 8.67 -8.04 12.36
C ALA A 487 8.24 -6.73 11.67
N LYS A 488 7.73 -5.76 12.44
CA LYS A 488 7.40 -4.41 11.96
C LYS A 488 8.61 -3.69 11.35
N THR A 489 9.78 -3.78 12.01
CA THR A 489 11.04 -3.15 11.57
C THR A 489 11.50 -3.56 10.16
N ILE A 490 11.17 -4.79 9.73
CA ILE A 490 11.52 -5.31 8.39
C ILE A 490 10.30 -5.43 7.45
N GLY A 491 9.10 -5.07 7.92
CA GLY A 491 7.86 -5.17 7.15
C GLY A 491 7.39 -6.60 6.86
N VAL A 492 7.55 -7.55 7.79
CA VAL A 492 7.18 -8.97 7.57
C VAL A 492 6.16 -9.41 8.62
N SER A 493 5.34 -10.43 8.33
CA SER A 493 4.41 -10.97 9.34
C SER A 493 5.11 -11.68 10.51
N LEU A 494 4.52 -11.59 11.70
CA LEU A 494 5.02 -12.28 12.91
C LEU A 494 5.17 -13.79 12.69
N GLU A 495 4.17 -14.43 12.09
CA GLU A 495 4.19 -15.86 11.76
C GLU A 495 5.40 -16.25 10.88
N THR A 496 5.69 -15.42 9.88
CA THR A 496 6.83 -15.63 8.98
C THR A 496 8.14 -15.57 9.74
N LEU A 497 8.28 -14.57 10.61
CA LEU A 497 9.50 -14.35 11.37
C LEU A 497 9.76 -15.48 12.37
N VAL A 498 8.72 -15.94 13.08
CA VAL A 498 8.83 -17.08 14.01
C VAL A 498 9.29 -18.34 13.28
N LEU A 499 8.67 -18.65 12.15
CA LEU A 499 9.04 -19.81 11.35
C LEU A 499 10.47 -19.70 10.80
N ALA A 500 10.88 -18.52 10.34
CA ALA A 500 12.22 -18.27 9.81
C ALA A 500 13.31 -18.39 10.90
N VAL A 501 13.03 -17.90 12.11
CA VAL A 501 13.91 -18.06 13.27
C VAL A 501 14.05 -19.53 13.64
N TYR A 502 12.94 -20.28 13.73
CA TYR A 502 12.97 -21.71 14.04
C TYR A 502 13.83 -22.51 13.06
N GLN A 503 13.72 -22.21 11.76
CA GLN A 503 14.53 -22.84 10.71
C GLN A 503 16.01 -22.46 10.81
N THR A 504 16.31 -21.20 11.12
CA THR A 504 17.69 -20.70 11.30
C THR A 504 18.37 -21.36 12.51
N GLU A 505 17.67 -21.46 13.64
CA GLU A 505 18.14 -22.20 14.82
C GLU A 505 18.45 -23.67 14.50
N GLY A 506 17.61 -24.31 13.68
CA GLY A 506 17.84 -25.67 13.21
C GLY A 506 19.13 -25.81 12.40
N ARG A 507 19.44 -24.83 11.55
CA ARG A 507 20.70 -24.81 10.77
C ARG A 507 21.93 -24.63 11.65
N ILE A 508 21.83 -23.84 12.72
CA ILE A 508 22.94 -23.62 13.66
C ILE A 508 23.22 -24.89 14.49
N GLN A 509 22.19 -25.67 14.84
CA GLN A 509 22.35 -26.87 15.67
C GLN A 509 22.96 -28.07 14.94
N VAL A 510 22.78 -28.21 13.62
CA VAL A 510 23.33 -29.35 12.86
C VAL A 510 24.82 -29.13 12.63
N PRO A 511 25.74 -29.84 13.31
CA PRO A 511 27.16 -29.75 13.00
C PRO A 511 27.38 -30.35 11.61
N LYS A 512 28.23 -29.71 10.80
CA LYS A 512 28.54 -30.03 9.39
C LYS A 512 28.99 -31.47 9.07
N GLY A 513 29.00 -32.40 10.04
CA GLY A 513 29.43 -33.79 9.89
C GLY A 513 28.33 -34.86 9.75
N LYS A 514 27.04 -34.57 10.00
CA LYS A 514 25.98 -35.63 10.01
C LYS A 514 25.05 -35.66 8.80
N ALA A 515 25.12 -34.69 7.89
CA ALA A 515 24.18 -34.59 6.76
C ALA A 515 24.59 -35.38 5.49
N ARG A 516 25.63 -36.22 5.54
CA ARG A 516 26.11 -36.97 4.35
C ARG A 516 25.68 -38.43 4.24
N ASN A 517 25.00 -39.01 5.23
CA ASN A 517 24.57 -40.42 5.18
C ASN A 517 23.06 -40.58 5.45
N SER A 518 22.25 -40.24 4.46
CA SER A 518 20.98 -40.94 4.19
C SER A 518 20.51 -40.56 2.79
N LYS A 519 21.02 -41.29 1.80
CA LYS A 519 20.33 -41.47 0.52
C LYS A 519 19.34 -42.61 0.67
#